data_AF-G5GKN6-F1
#
_entry.id   AF-G5GKN6-F1
#
_cell.length_a   1.000
_cell.length_b   1.000
_cell.length_c   1.000
_cell.angle_alpha   90.00
_cell.angle_beta   90.00
_cell.angle_gamma   90.00
#
_symmetry.space_group_name_H-M   'P 1'
#
loop_
_entity.id
_entity.type
_entity.pdbx_description
1 polymer ?
#
loop_
_entity_poly.entity_id
_entity_poly.type
_entity_poly.pdbx_seq_one_letter_code
_entity_poly.pdbx_strand_id
1 'polypeptide(L)'
;MPAKKQISKENILEAAIDIIRQNGVNALNARNVAEKLKCSTQPIYLSFSGMDELKISLFQEAIKIYQKFISEEMSRSEYPPYKSYGMSYVHFAKKEKELFQFLFMCDRSKEKDREFNEMLFLLMDNNKMDYKTASKIHMEMWLFGHGIATMLATSYINLDDETISNYMSDVYQGVRYLYDTKQEEIQNYENINSKWINCPVCGNKTNNKLRKDTVLKNFPIFCPKCKNESLIDASNLFIKIK
;
A
#
# COMPACT_ATOMS: atom_id res chain seq x y z
N MET A 1 -20.11 -23.36 47.37
CA MET A 1 -18.86 -23.46 46.58
C MET A 1 -18.53 -22.07 46.05
N PRO A 2 -17.29 -21.56 46.14
CA PRO A 2 -16.94 -20.32 45.46
C PRO A 2 -17.17 -20.49 43.96
N ALA A 3 -17.70 -19.46 43.30
CA ALA A 3 -17.93 -19.50 41.86
C ALA A 3 -16.62 -19.85 41.14
N LYS A 4 -16.62 -20.89 40.29
CA LYS A 4 -15.48 -21.17 39.40
C LYS A 4 -15.20 -19.90 38.61
N LYS A 5 -13.99 -19.33 38.74
CA LYS A 5 -13.56 -18.18 37.93
C LYS A 5 -13.75 -18.57 36.46
N GLN A 6 -14.66 -17.87 35.79
CA GLN A 6 -14.91 -18.04 34.37
C GLN A 6 -13.66 -17.60 33.61
N ILE A 7 -13.18 -18.46 32.72
CA ILE A 7 -12.08 -18.11 31.82
C ILE A 7 -12.59 -17.01 30.89
N SER A 8 -11.87 -15.90 30.83
CA SER A 8 -12.27 -14.74 30.04
C SER A 8 -11.94 -14.94 28.55
N LYS A 9 -12.58 -14.14 27.70
CA LYS A 9 -12.35 -14.16 26.25
C LYS A 9 -10.89 -13.79 25.93
N GLU A 10 -10.31 -12.88 26.70
CA GLU A 10 -8.94 -12.40 26.58
C GLU A 10 -7.93 -13.52 26.88
N ASN A 11 -8.15 -14.28 27.96
CA ASN A 11 -7.29 -15.42 28.29
C ASN A 11 -7.32 -16.50 27.19
N ILE A 12 -8.49 -16.70 26.56
CA ILE A 12 -8.63 -17.62 25.43
C ILE A 12 -7.84 -17.14 24.23
N LEU A 13 -7.92 -15.84 23.90
CA LEU A 13 -7.19 -15.24 22.80
C LEU A 13 -5.67 -15.30 23.03
N GLU A 14 -5.20 -14.94 24.24
CA GLU A 14 -3.79 -15.00 24.61
C GLU A 14 -3.24 -16.44 24.49
N ALA A 15 -3.95 -17.42 25.03
CA ALA A 15 -3.56 -18.82 24.92
C ALA A 15 -3.47 -19.29 23.45
N ALA A 16 -4.44 -18.88 22.62
CA ALA A 16 -4.45 -19.22 21.20
C ALA A 16 -3.34 -18.51 20.40
N ILE A 17 -3.04 -17.24 20.69
CA ILE A 17 -1.91 -16.51 20.08
C ILE A 17 -0.59 -17.23 20.37
N ASP A 18 -0.38 -17.65 21.62
CA ASP A 18 0.82 -18.41 21.98
C ASP A 18 0.92 -19.75 21.24
N ILE A 19 -0.20 -20.46 21.07
CA ILE A 19 -0.22 -21.70 20.30
C ILE A 19 0.23 -21.44 18.86
N ILE A 20 -0.27 -20.35 18.24
CA ILE A 20 0.16 -19.96 16.89
C ILE A 20 1.66 -19.64 16.89
N ARG A 21 2.16 -18.82 17.82
CA ARG A 21 3.59 -18.48 17.90
C ARG A 21 4.51 -19.71 18.01
N GLN A 22 4.08 -20.73 18.76
CA GLN A 22 4.91 -21.90 19.05
C GLN A 22 4.80 -23.00 18.00
N ASN A 23 3.60 -23.19 17.43
CA ASN A 23 3.27 -24.39 16.65
C ASN A 23 2.56 -24.09 15.32
N GLY A 24 2.38 -22.81 14.99
CA GLY A 24 1.69 -22.36 13.79
C GLY A 24 0.18 -22.49 13.88
N VAL A 25 -0.50 -21.90 12.89
CA VAL A 25 -1.98 -21.84 12.83
C VAL A 25 -2.62 -23.23 12.76
N ASN A 26 -1.93 -24.22 12.20
CA ASN A 26 -2.46 -25.59 12.09
C ASN A 26 -2.66 -26.28 13.45
N ALA A 27 -1.93 -25.84 14.48
CA ALA A 27 -2.10 -26.33 15.84
C ALA A 27 -3.31 -25.71 16.56
N LEU A 28 -3.97 -24.70 15.98
CA LEU A 28 -5.09 -24.02 16.60
C LEU A 28 -6.38 -24.85 16.53
N ASN A 29 -6.80 -25.39 17.66
CA ASN A 29 -8.09 -26.04 17.82
C ASN A 29 -8.58 -25.92 19.28
N ALA A 30 -9.88 -26.15 19.51
CA ALA A 30 -10.48 -26.01 20.84
C ALA A 30 -9.81 -26.89 21.91
N ARG A 31 -9.34 -28.09 21.55
CA ARG A 31 -8.69 -29.00 22.49
C ARG A 31 -7.33 -28.46 22.94
N ASN A 32 -6.49 -27.99 22.01
CA ASN A 32 -5.18 -27.45 22.34
C ASN A 32 -5.30 -26.15 23.16
N VAL A 33 -6.28 -25.30 22.85
CA VAL A 33 -6.56 -24.09 23.65
C VAL A 33 -7.00 -24.46 25.06
N ALA A 34 -7.90 -25.43 25.21
CA ALA A 34 -8.37 -25.90 26.51
C ALA A 34 -7.26 -26.56 27.34
N GLU A 35 -6.40 -27.34 26.69
CA GLU A 35 -5.23 -27.97 27.33
C GLU A 35 -4.26 -26.92 27.86
N LYS A 36 -3.92 -25.90 27.06
CA LYS A 36 -3.05 -24.80 27.49
C LYS A 36 -3.65 -24.02 28.66
N LEU A 37 -4.98 -23.83 28.69
CA LEU A 37 -5.70 -23.17 29.78
C LEU A 37 -6.03 -24.10 30.96
N LYS A 38 -5.67 -25.39 30.87
CA LYS A 38 -5.99 -26.42 31.87
C LYS A 38 -7.47 -26.50 32.21
N CYS A 39 -8.33 -26.44 31.18
CA CYS A 39 -9.79 -26.48 31.32
C CYS A 39 -10.44 -27.46 30.33
N SER A 40 -11.78 -27.61 30.39
CA SER A 40 -12.53 -28.28 29.33
C SER A 40 -12.65 -27.38 28.10
N THR A 41 -13.16 -27.89 26.98
CA THR A 41 -13.43 -27.08 25.78
C THR A 41 -14.66 -26.16 25.93
N GLN A 42 -15.49 -26.40 26.95
CA GLN A 42 -16.75 -25.69 27.14
C GLN A 42 -16.61 -24.16 27.29
N PRO A 43 -15.63 -23.60 28.02
CA PRO A 43 -15.44 -22.14 28.11
C PRO A 43 -15.22 -21.48 26.75
N ILE A 44 -14.58 -22.16 25.79
CA ILE A 44 -14.34 -21.63 24.45
C ILE A 44 -15.67 -21.46 23.72
N TYR A 45 -16.53 -22.48 23.73
CA TYR A 45 -17.85 -22.44 23.08
C TYR A 45 -18.87 -21.57 23.82
N LEU A 46 -18.61 -21.20 25.08
CA LEU A 46 -19.39 -20.18 25.79
C LEU A 46 -18.95 -18.76 25.43
N SER A 47 -17.68 -18.57 25.02
CA SER A 47 -17.12 -17.26 24.64
C SER A 47 -17.20 -16.95 23.14
N PHE A 48 -17.32 -17.97 22.30
CA PHE A 48 -17.37 -17.88 20.84
C PHE A 48 -18.41 -18.85 20.29
N SER A 49 -19.17 -18.43 19.29
CA SER A 49 -20.14 -19.24 18.53
C SER A 49 -19.49 -20.44 17.82
N GLY A 50 -18.17 -20.39 17.60
CA GLY A 50 -17.39 -21.49 17.04
C GLY A 50 -15.94 -21.10 16.78
N MET A 51 -15.18 -22.04 16.20
CA MET A 51 -13.76 -21.82 15.88
C MET A 51 -13.54 -20.73 14.84
N ASP A 52 -14.50 -20.46 13.96
CA ASP A 52 -14.37 -19.41 12.96
C ASP A 52 -14.46 -18.01 13.58
N GLU A 53 -15.39 -17.79 14.53
CA GLU A 53 -15.45 -16.53 15.28
C GLU A 53 -14.19 -16.31 16.13
N LEU A 54 -13.66 -17.39 16.74
CA LEU A 54 -12.38 -17.33 17.44
C LEU A 54 -11.25 -16.92 16.50
N LYS A 55 -11.15 -17.52 15.29
CA LYS A 55 -10.13 -17.15 14.29
C LYS A 55 -10.24 -15.70 13.85
N ILE A 56 -11.45 -15.17 13.64
CA ILE A 56 -11.68 -13.76 13.31
C ILE A 56 -11.17 -12.86 14.44
N SER A 57 -11.50 -13.19 15.68
CA SER A 57 -11.07 -12.42 16.86
C SER A 57 -9.54 -12.49 17.04
N LEU A 58 -8.94 -13.65 16.79
CA LEU A 58 -7.48 -13.84 16.82
C LEU A 58 -6.79 -13.05 15.73
N PHE A 59 -7.36 -12.99 14.54
CA PHE A 59 -6.82 -12.19 13.44
C PHE A 59 -6.75 -10.71 13.84
N GLN A 60 -7.81 -10.18 14.45
CA GLN A 60 -7.83 -8.80 14.96
C GLN A 60 -6.76 -8.56 16.03
N GLU A 61 -6.58 -9.50 16.96
CA GLU A 61 -5.57 -9.38 18.01
C GLU A 61 -4.14 -9.48 17.44
N ALA A 62 -3.90 -10.38 16.49
CA ALA A 62 -2.63 -10.49 15.78
C ALA A 62 -2.31 -9.22 14.99
N ILE A 63 -3.31 -8.56 14.38
CA ILE A 63 -3.12 -7.25 13.73
C ILE A 63 -2.71 -6.18 14.73
N LYS A 64 -3.28 -6.15 15.95
CA LYS A 64 -2.85 -5.18 16.99
C LYS A 64 -1.40 -5.43 17.41
N ILE A 65 -1.00 -6.69 17.57
CA ILE A 65 0.39 -7.07 17.87
C ILE A 65 1.32 -6.56 16.76
N TYR A 66 0.95 -6.79 15.49
CA TYR A 66 1.67 -6.31 14.33
C TYR A 66 1.78 -4.76 14.31
N GLN A 67 0.66 -4.04 14.46
CA GLN A 67 0.65 -2.57 14.45
C GLN A 67 1.50 -1.98 15.58
N LYS A 68 1.41 -2.56 16.79
CA LYS A 68 2.25 -2.17 17.92
C LYS A 68 3.72 -2.40 17.62
N PHE A 69 4.09 -3.57 17.09
CA PHE A 69 5.45 -3.88 16.71
C PHE A 69 6.01 -2.87 15.69
N ILE A 70 5.26 -2.59 14.62
CA ILE A 70 5.67 -1.66 13.58
C ILE A 70 5.86 -0.25 14.16
N SER A 71 4.90 0.25 14.94
CA SER A 71 4.98 1.60 15.51
C SER A 71 6.14 1.76 16.50
N GLU A 72 6.38 0.77 17.36
CA GLU A 72 7.51 0.77 18.29
C GLU A 72 8.85 0.73 17.54
N GLU A 73 8.97 -0.09 16.50
CA GLU A 73 10.21 -0.22 15.76
C GLU A 73 10.51 1.02 14.91
N MET A 74 9.49 1.57 14.24
CA MET A 74 9.62 2.83 13.50
C MET A 74 10.00 3.99 14.42
N SER A 75 9.48 4.06 15.66
CA SER A 75 9.81 5.13 16.60
C SER A 75 11.29 5.16 17.04
N ARG A 76 11.99 4.04 16.88
CA ARG A 76 13.42 3.88 17.23
C ARG A 76 14.32 3.83 16.00
N SER A 77 13.73 3.91 14.80
CA SER A 77 14.44 3.74 13.55
C SER A 77 15.17 5.02 13.14
N GLU A 78 16.40 4.86 12.68
CA GLU A 78 17.18 5.94 12.05
C GLU A 78 16.93 6.06 10.54
N TYR A 79 16.17 5.14 9.96
CA TYR A 79 15.83 5.16 8.55
C TYR A 79 14.81 6.27 8.22
N PRO A 80 14.73 6.72 6.95
CA PRO A 80 13.61 7.53 6.50
C PRO A 80 12.27 6.79 6.72
N PRO A 81 11.17 7.48 7.06
CA PRO A 81 9.93 6.85 7.54
C PRO A 81 9.41 5.70 6.67
N TYR A 82 9.45 5.86 5.34
CA TYR A 82 8.99 4.81 4.42
C TYR A 82 9.89 3.56 4.45
N LYS A 83 11.21 3.75 4.55
CA LYS A 83 12.17 2.65 4.71
C LYS A 83 12.06 2.03 6.10
N SER A 84 11.84 2.82 7.16
CA SER A 84 11.59 2.30 8.51
C SER A 84 10.40 1.34 8.52
N TYR A 85 9.31 1.67 7.83
CA TYR A 85 8.18 0.77 7.70
C TYR A 85 8.55 -0.54 6.99
N GLY A 86 9.22 -0.46 5.84
CA GLY A 86 9.66 -1.65 5.10
C GLY A 86 10.55 -2.56 5.93
N MET A 87 11.53 -2.00 6.63
CA MET A 87 12.42 -2.73 7.53
C MET A 87 11.64 -3.37 8.69
N SER A 88 10.74 -2.62 9.32
CA SER A 88 9.90 -3.11 10.42
C SER A 88 9.00 -4.27 9.98
N TYR A 89 8.45 -4.20 8.77
CA TYR A 89 7.67 -5.27 8.18
C TYR A 89 8.48 -6.57 8.03
N VAL A 90 9.71 -6.46 7.51
CA VAL A 90 10.61 -7.60 7.34
C VAL A 90 11.11 -8.14 8.69
N HIS A 91 11.39 -7.28 9.66
CA HIS A 91 11.77 -7.70 11.00
C HIS A 91 10.64 -8.41 11.74
N PHE A 92 9.38 -7.99 11.56
CA PHE A 92 8.23 -8.73 12.08
C PHE A 92 8.20 -10.15 11.52
N ALA A 93 8.41 -10.32 10.21
CA ALA A 93 8.47 -11.64 9.57
C ALA A 93 9.61 -12.52 10.12
N LYS A 94 10.77 -11.93 10.42
CA LYS A 94 11.94 -12.63 10.97
C LYS A 94 11.74 -13.03 12.44
N LYS A 95 11.13 -12.16 13.25
CA LYS A 95 10.96 -12.33 14.72
C LYS A 95 9.69 -13.12 15.08
N GLU A 96 8.58 -12.88 14.40
CA GLU A 96 7.24 -13.41 14.69
C GLU A 96 6.77 -14.30 13.52
N LYS A 97 7.59 -15.27 13.12
CA LYS A 97 7.43 -16.08 11.90
C LYS A 97 6.03 -16.67 11.71
N GLU A 98 5.49 -17.30 12.76
CA GLU A 98 4.18 -17.95 12.69
C GLU A 98 3.02 -16.96 12.70
N LEU A 99 3.16 -15.82 13.40
CA LEU A 99 2.16 -14.76 13.31
C LEU A 99 2.20 -14.06 11.95
N PHE A 100 3.38 -13.89 11.35
CA PHE A 100 3.51 -13.39 9.99
C PHE A 100 2.81 -14.32 8.99
N GLN A 101 3.06 -15.63 9.08
CA GLN A 101 2.38 -16.61 8.23
C GLN A 101 0.86 -16.57 8.42
N PHE A 102 0.39 -16.53 9.67
CA PHE A 102 -1.03 -16.41 10.00
C PHE A 102 -1.66 -15.12 9.42
N LEU A 103 -0.94 -14.01 9.46
CA LEU A 103 -1.42 -12.71 9.03
C LEU A 103 -1.32 -12.47 7.52
N PHE A 104 -0.36 -13.06 6.82
CA PHE A 104 -0.04 -12.65 5.44
C PHE A 104 0.07 -13.80 4.45
N MET A 105 0.15 -15.06 4.89
CA MET A 105 0.28 -16.25 4.03
C MET A 105 -0.96 -17.15 4.10
N CYS A 106 -2.14 -16.54 4.02
CA CYS A 106 -3.42 -17.25 4.09
C CYS A 106 -4.30 -16.99 2.86
N ASP A 107 -5.21 -17.92 2.58
CA ASP A 107 -6.20 -17.75 1.51
C ASP A 107 -7.20 -16.64 1.90
N ARG A 108 -7.31 -15.65 1.02
CA ARG A 108 -8.19 -14.48 1.17
C ARG A 108 -9.14 -14.29 0.00
N SER A 109 -9.35 -15.32 -0.81
CA SER A 109 -10.25 -15.29 -1.97
C SER A 109 -11.69 -14.86 -1.66
N LYS A 110 -12.10 -14.92 -0.37
CA LYS A 110 -13.44 -14.52 0.11
C LYS A 110 -13.48 -13.14 0.77
N GLU A 111 -12.34 -12.48 0.95
CA GLU A 111 -12.27 -11.13 1.50
C GLU A 111 -12.49 -10.10 0.39
N LYS A 112 -13.01 -8.91 0.74
CA LYS A 112 -12.99 -7.76 -0.17
C LYS A 112 -11.55 -7.28 -0.36
N ASP A 113 -11.24 -6.73 -1.54
CA ASP A 113 -9.95 -6.11 -1.80
C ASP A 113 -9.61 -5.11 -0.69
N ARG A 114 -8.41 -5.27 -0.10
CA ARG A 114 -7.90 -4.32 0.89
C ARG A 114 -7.23 -3.17 0.18
N GLU A 115 -7.65 -1.96 0.50
CA GLU A 115 -6.90 -0.77 0.12
C GLU A 115 -5.73 -0.60 1.11
N PHE A 116 -4.50 -0.75 0.61
CA PHE A 116 -3.28 -0.48 1.38
C PHE A 116 -3.02 1.02 1.47
N ASN A 117 -3.92 1.75 2.14
CA ASN A 117 -3.91 3.23 2.11
C ASN A 117 -2.98 3.86 3.14
N GLU A 118 -2.82 3.26 4.32
CA GLU A 118 -2.18 3.92 5.47
C GLU A 118 -0.72 4.29 5.19
N MET A 119 -0.02 3.50 4.38
CA MET A 119 1.40 3.70 4.11
C MET A 119 1.69 4.54 2.85
N LEU A 120 0.68 4.79 2.02
CA LEU A 120 0.81 5.64 0.83
C LEU A 120 1.11 7.08 1.21
N PHE A 121 0.57 7.54 2.35
CA PHE A 121 0.81 8.88 2.85
C PHE A 121 2.31 9.17 3.04
N LEU A 122 3.10 8.21 3.54
CA LEU A 122 4.55 8.37 3.72
C LEU A 122 5.30 8.60 2.40
N LEU A 123 4.79 8.08 1.28
CA LEU A 123 5.36 8.31 -0.05
C LEU A 123 4.93 9.66 -0.63
N MET A 124 3.66 10.04 -0.43
CA MET A 124 3.10 11.27 -0.97
C MET A 124 3.69 12.50 -0.30
N ASP A 125 3.79 12.52 1.04
CA ASP A 125 4.23 13.67 1.82
C ASP A 125 5.72 13.99 1.60
N ASN A 126 6.57 12.96 1.62
CA ASN A 126 8.02 13.14 1.50
C ASN A 126 8.48 13.52 0.07
N ASN A 127 7.70 13.21 -0.96
CA ASN A 127 8.18 13.27 -2.35
C ASN A 127 7.33 14.12 -3.31
N LYS A 128 6.28 14.81 -2.83
CA LYS A 128 5.34 15.57 -3.67
C LYS A 128 4.75 14.70 -4.80
N MET A 129 4.49 13.44 -4.50
CA MET A 129 4.06 12.46 -5.48
C MET A 129 2.54 12.40 -5.55
N ASP A 130 1.98 12.30 -6.76
CA ASP A 130 0.56 12.07 -6.92
C ASP A 130 0.17 10.65 -6.44
N TYR A 131 -1.09 10.49 -6.03
CA TYR A 131 -1.60 9.24 -5.48
C TYR A 131 -1.39 8.03 -6.42
N LYS A 132 -1.58 8.21 -7.73
CA LYS A 132 -1.49 7.10 -8.70
C LYS A 132 -0.05 6.61 -8.81
N THR A 133 0.92 7.51 -8.81
CA THR A 133 2.34 7.15 -8.82
C THR A 133 2.74 6.53 -7.48
N ALA A 134 2.36 7.14 -6.36
CA ALA A 134 2.67 6.60 -5.02
C ALA A 134 2.09 5.19 -4.81
N SER A 135 0.85 4.95 -5.27
CA SER A 135 0.19 3.64 -5.21
C SER A 135 0.95 2.56 -5.96
N LYS A 136 1.43 2.87 -7.17
CA LYS A 136 2.21 1.91 -7.97
C LYS A 136 3.57 1.60 -7.35
N ILE A 137 4.31 2.63 -6.94
CA ILE A 137 5.60 2.44 -6.26
C ILE A 137 5.40 1.62 -5.00
N HIS A 138 4.38 1.92 -4.20
CA HIS A 138 4.09 1.18 -2.99
C HIS A 138 3.80 -0.30 -3.27
N MET A 139 3.00 -0.59 -4.30
CA MET A 139 2.68 -1.97 -4.66
C MET A 139 3.92 -2.77 -5.07
N GLU A 140 4.78 -2.20 -5.92
CA GLU A 140 6.03 -2.84 -6.34
C GLU A 140 6.98 -3.06 -5.15
N MET A 141 7.12 -2.06 -4.28
CA MET A 141 7.91 -2.17 -3.05
C MET A 141 7.33 -3.17 -2.05
N TRP A 142 6.00 -3.23 -1.91
CA TRP A 142 5.33 -4.18 -1.03
C TRP A 142 5.53 -5.61 -1.51
N LEU A 143 5.39 -5.88 -2.81
CA LEU A 143 5.66 -7.20 -3.40
C LEU A 143 7.10 -7.63 -3.15
N PHE A 144 8.06 -6.71 -3.35
CA PHE A 144 9.48 -6.97 -3.10
C PHE A 144 9.76 -7.26 -1.62
N GLY A 145 9.32 -6.38 -0.72
CA GLY A 145 9.48 -6.54 0.73
C GLY A 145 8.78 -7.79 1.26
N HIS A 146 7.59 -8.12 0.73
CA HIS A 146 6.86 -9.34 1.06
C HIS A 146 7.58 -10.61 0.59
N GLY A 147 8.26 -10.56 -0.55
CA GLY A 147 9.15 -11.64 -1.00
C GLY A 147 10.27 -11.92 0.01
N ILE A 148 10.99 -10.87 0.44
CA ILE A 148 12.03 -11.00 1.48
C ILE A 148 11.44 -11.54 2.79
N ALA A 149 10.34 -10.94 3.24
CA ALA A 149 9.66 -11.32 4.48
C ALA A 149 9.25 -12.81 4.48
N THR A 150 8.70 -13.30 3.37
CA THR A 150 8.30 -14.70 3.20
C THR A 150 9.51 -15.64 3.24
N MET A 151 10.61 -15.29 2.56
CA MET A 151 11.83 -16.10 2.58
C MET A 151 12.45 -16.17 3.99
N LEU A 152 12.39 -15.10 4.78
CA LEU A 152 12.86 -15.09 6.17
C LEU A 152 11.91 -15.85 7.11
N ALA A 153 10.60 -15.67 6.96
CA ALA A 153 9.59 -16.33 7.79
C ALA A 153 9.64 -17.86 7.65
N THR A 154 9.92 -18.34 6.44
CA THR A 154 10.11 -19.77 6.13
C THR A 154 11.53 -20.27 6.39
N SER A 155 12.45 -19.40 6.84
CA SER A 155 13.87 -19.69 7.02
C SER A 155 14.57 -20.20 5.75
N TYR A 156 14.04 -19.87 4.58
CA TYR A 156 14.62 -20.21 3.28
C TYR A 156 15.93 -19.47 3.02
N ILE A 157 16.03 -18.24 3.53
CA ILE A 157 17.24 -17.42 3.51
C ILE A 157 17.51 -16.82 4.89
N ASN A 158 18.77 -16.47 5.14
CA ASN A 158 19.14 -15.62 6.26
C ASN A 158 19.88 -14.39 5.72
N LEU A 159 19.37 -13.21 6.02
CA LEU A 159 19.95 -11.92 5.64
C LEU A 159 20.10 -11.04 6.88
N ASP A 160 21.21 -10.31 6.95
CA ASP A 160 21.41 -9.23 7.92
C ASP A 160 20.66 -7.96 7.50
N ASP A 161 20.48 -7.08 8.47
CA ASP A 161 19.67 -5.88 8.31
C ASP A 161 20.30 -4.88 7.32
N GLU A 162 21.64 -4.85 7.22
CA GLU A 162 22.36 -3.99 6.28
C GLU A 162 22.08 -4.42 4.83
N THR A 163 22.16 -5.71 4.54
CA THR A 163 21.86 -6.28 3.23
C THR A 163 20.41 -6.03 2.82
N ILE A 164 19.46 -6.28 3.73
CA ILE A 164 18.03 -6.01 3.49
C ILE A 164 17.81 -4.51 3.21
N SER A 165 18.41 -3.65 4.03
CA SER A 165 18.35 -2.20 3.92
C SER A 165 18.88 -1.71 2.56
N ASN A 166 19.99 -2.26 2.09
CA ASN A 166 20.58 -1.93 0.79
C ASN A 166 19.67 -2.36 -0.36
N TYR A 167 19.19 -3.62 -0.35
CA TYR A 167 18.27 -4.10 -1.38
C TYR A 167 16.96 -3.29 -1.46
N MET A 168 16.39 -2.92 -0.32
CA MET A 168 15.21 -2.04 -0.31
C MET A 168 15.52 -0.67 -0.93
N SER A 169 16.69 -0.11 -0.65
CA SER A 169 17.12 1.16 -1.22
C SER A 169 17.34 1.08 -2.73
N ASP A 170 18.01 0.04 -3.22
CA ASP A 170 18.31 -0.14 -4.64
C ASP A 170 17.02 -0.29 -5.46
N VAL A 171 16.11 -1.16 -5.00
CA VAL A 171 14.83 -1.36 -5.68
C VAL A 171 13.98 -0.08 -5.62
N TYR A 172 13.91 0.59 -4.47
CA TYR A 172 13.17 1.85 -4.34
C TYR A 172 13.70 2.91 -5.31
N GLN A 173 15.02 3.10 -5.38
CA GLN A 173 15.64 4.08 -6.27
C GLN A 173 15.41 3.74 -7.75
N GLY A 174 15.57 2.48 -8.13
CA GLY A 174 15.30 2.02 -9.49
C GLY A 174 13.84 2.22 -9.91
N VAL A 175 12.90 1.82 -9.05
CA VAL A 175 11.47 2.04 -9.27
C VAL A 175 11.16 3.54 -9.35
N ARG A 176 11.70 4.35 -8.44
CA ARG A 176 11.50 5.80 -8.43
C ARG A 176 11.97 6.44 -9.74
N TYR A 177 13.17 6.09 -10.20
CA TYR A 177 13.73 6.57 -11.45
C TYR A 177 12.85 6.23 -12.67
N LEU A 178 12.30 5.01 -12.73
CA LEU A 178 11.39 4.61 -13.80
C LEU A 178 10.09 5.43 -13.83
N TYR A 179 9.58 5.86 -12.68
CA TYR A 179 8.36 6.66 -12.62
C TYR A 179 8.61 8.14 -12.89
N ASP A 180 9.76 8.67 -12.48
CA ASP A 180 10.14 10.05 -12.82
C ASP A 180 10.39 10.21 -14.33
N THR A 181 11.13 9.30 -14.94
CA THR A 181 11.38 9.32 -16.40
C THR A 181 10.09 9.21 -17.22
N LYS A 182 9.14 8.33 -16.83
CA LYS A 182 7.84 8.25 -17.49
C LYS A 182 7.03 9.54 -17.40
N GLN A 183 7.08 10.24 -16.26
CA GLN A 183 6.39 11.52 -16.12
C GLN A 183 7.03 12.59 -17.00
N GLU A 184 8.35 12.65 -17.06
CA GLU A 184 9.10 13.55 -17.95
C GLU A 184 8.79 13.26 -19.42
N GLU A 185 8.76 12.00 -19.85
CA GLU A 185 8.42 11.59 -21.21
C GLU A 185 6.99 12.00 -21.59
N ILE A 186 6.02 11.79 -20.70
CA ILE A 186 4.62 12.21 -20.91
C ILE A 186 4.55 13.73 -21.05
N GLN A 187 5.20 14.46 -20.14
CA GLN A 187 5.20 15.92 -20.16
C GLN A 187 5.89 16.46 -21.42
N ASN A 188 7.00 15.87 -21.83
CA ASN A 188 7.70 16.19 -23.08
C ASN A 188 6.82 15.88 -24.30
N TYR A 189 6.16 14.74 -24.34
CA TYR A 189 5.23 14.39 -25.42
C TYR A 189 4.09 15.41 -25.52
N GLU A 190 3.48 15.79 -24.40
CA GLU A 190 2.44 16.82 -24.38
C GLU A 190 2.96 18.18 -24.83
N ASN A 191 4.16 18.58 -24.39
CA ASN A 191 4.77 19.85 -24.77
C ASN A 191 5.11 19.90 -26.27
N ILE A 192 5.58 18.80 -26.86
CA ILE A 192 5.91 18.72 -28.30
C ILE A 192 4.64 18.66 -29.15
N ASN A 193 3.60 17.94 -28.70
CA ASN A 193 2.42 17.64 -29.51
C ASN A 193 1.20 18.52 -29.19
N SER A 194 1.37 19.60 -28.41
CA SER A 194 0.30 20.55 -28.17
C SER A 194 0.80 21.99 -28.10
N LYS A 195 -0.02 22.93 -28.55
CA LYS A 195 0.27 24.36 -28.45
C LYS A 195 -0.98 25.16 -28.12
N TRP A 196 -0.82 26.27 -27.42
CA TRP A 196 -1.94 27.18 -27.19
C TRP A 196 -2.26 27.96 -28.46
N ILE A 197 -3.56 28.15 -28.71
CA ILE A 197 -4.02 29.03 -29.78
C ILE A 197 -3.88 30.46 -29.28
N ASN A 198 -3.08 31.26 -29.95
CA ASN A 198 -2.95 32.69 -29.65
C ASN A 198 -3.96 33.49 -30.47
N CYS A 199 -4.50 34.55 -29.88
CA CYS A 199 -5.44 35.44 -30.55
C CYS A 199 -4.75 36.13 -31.73
N PRO A 200 -5.32 36.08 -32.96
CA PRO A 200 -4.73 36.72 -34.12
C PRO A 200 -4.74 38.26 -34.04
N VAL A 201 -5.62 38.84 -33.23
CA VAL A 201 -5.75 40.30 -33.09
C VAL A 201 -4.70 40.87 -32.13
N CYS A 202 -4.51 40.25 -30.95
CA CYS A 202 -3.68 40.83 -29.88
C CYS A 202 -2.49 39.95 -29.45
N GLY A 203 -2.30 38.79 -30.07
CA GLY A 203 -1.21 37.84 -29.77
C GLY A 203 -1.34 37.11 -28.43
N ASN A 204 -2.31 37.45 -27.58
CA ASN A 204 -2.46 36.81 -26.28
C ASN A 204 -2.99 35.39 -26.41
N LYS A 205 -2.49 34.52 -25.54
CA LYS A 205 -2.97 33.14 -25.38
C LYS A 205 -4.48 33.11 -25.12
N THR A 206 -5.20 32.31 -25.90
CA THR A 206 -6.62 32.01 -25.67
C THR A 206 -6.78 30.82 -24.71
N ASN A 207 -8.01 30.51 -24.34
CA ASN A 207 -8.33 29.33 -23.51
C ASN A 207 -8.40 28.03 -24.31
N ASN A 208 -8.12 28.07 -25.62
CA ASN A 208 -8.13 26.88 -26.48
C ASN A 208 -6.71 26.35 -26.70
N LYS A 209 -6.50 25.07 -26.39
CA LYS A 209 -5.24 24.35 -26.64
C LYS A 209 -5.45 23.41 -27.83
N LEU A 210 -4.54 23.47 -28.80
CA LEU A 210 -4.52 22.62 -29.98
C LEU A 210 -3.58 21.44 -29.74
N ARG A 211 -4.03 20.21 -29.97
CA ARG A 211 -3.16 19.02 -30.03
C ARG A 211 -2.85 18.67 -31.48
N LYS A 212 -1.83 17.85 -31.70
CA LYS A 212 -1.42 17.38 -33.03
C LYS A 212 -2.53 16.66 -33.79
N ASP A 213 -3.39 15.95 -33.07
CA ASP A 213 -4.58 15.25 -33.58
C ASP A 213 -5.85 16.10 -33.60
N THR A 214 -5.80 17.37 -33.16
CA THR A 214 -6.97 18.25 -33.22
C THR A 214 -7.21 18.73 -34.65
N VAL A 215 -8.45 18.61 -35.10
CA VAL A 215 -8.94 19.20 -36.36
C VAL A 215 -10.10 20.15 -36.04
N LEU A 216 -9.92 21.43 -36.34
CA LEU A 216 -10.93 22.47 -36.24
C LEU A 216 -11.24 23.01 -37.63
N LYS A 217 -12.53 23.19 -37.95
CA LYS A 217 -12.99 23.79 -39.20
C LYS A 217 -14.01 24.88 -38.88
N ASN A 218 -13.82 26.08 -39.42
CA ASN A 218 -14.67 27.26 -39.16
C ASN A 218 -14.93 27.46 -37.66
N PHE A 219 -13.91 27.25 -36.83
CA PHE A 219 -14.09 27.28 -35.38
C PHE A 219 -13.93 28.73 -34.88
N PRO A 220 -14.95 29.31 -34.23
CA PRO A 220 -14.85 30.64 -33.66
C PRO A 220 -14.01 30.59 -32.39
N ILE A 221 -12.90 31.33 -32.35
CA ILE A 221 -12.09 31.51 -31.16
C ILE A 221 -12.39 32.86 -30.53
N PHE A 222 -12.73 32.84 -29.25
CA PHE A 222 -12.88 34.05 -28.44
C PHE A 222 -11.59 34.36 -27.68
N CYS A 223 -11.17 35.62 -27.70
CA CYS A 223 -10.04 36.09 -26.89
C CYS A 223 -10.52 36.79 -25.61
N PRO A 224 -10.18 36.28 -24.40
CA PRO A 224 -10.62 36.91 -23.15
C PRO A 224 -9.98 38.28 -22.89
N LYS A 225 -8.83 38.60 -23.52
CA LYS A 225 -8.12 39.87 -23.29
C LYS A 225 -8.63 41.01 -24.15
N CYS A 226 -8.77 40.82 -25.47
CA CYS A 226 -9.27 41.87 -26.37
C CYS A 226 -10.77 41.74 -26.69
N LYS A 227 -11.44 40.69 -26.21
CA LYS A 227 -12.87 40.39 -26.41
C LYS A 227 -13.30 40.23 -27.87
N ASN A 228 -12.34 40.03 -28.78
CA ASN A 228 -12.61 39.76 -30.19
C ASN A 228 -12.82 38.27 -30.44
N GLU A 229 -13.65 37.98 -31.43
CA GLU A 229 -13.83 36.64 -31.99
C GLU A 229 -13.15 36.55 -33.36
N SER A 230 -12.58 35.39 -33.68
CA SER A 230 -11.97 35.13 -35.00
C SER A 230 -12.22 33.70 -35.43
N LEU A 231 -12.54 33.49 -36.72
CA LEU A 231 -12.73 32.15 -37.27
C LEU A 231 -11.38 31.55 -37.69
N ILE A 232 -11.15 30.30 -37.30
CA ILE A 232 -9.95 29.56 -37.68
C ILE A 232 -10.28 28.17 -38.24
N ASP A 233 -9.41 27.70 -39.13
CA ASP A 233 -9.19 26.27 -39.34
C ASP A 233 -7.90 25.87 -38.64
N ALA A 234 -7.85 24.67 -38.05
CA ALA A 234 -6.62 24.15 -37.46
C ALA A 234 -6.47 22.64 -37.69
N SER A 235 -5.26 22.19 -38.03
CA SER A 235 -4.92 20.77 -38.15
C SER A 235 -3.42 20.57 -38.00
N ASN A 236 -2.99 19.45 -37.40
CA ASN A 236 -1.57 19.11 -37.21
C ASN A 236 -0.74 20.26 -36.60
N LEU A 237 -1.29 20.93 -35.57
CA LEU A 237 -0.72 22.13 -34.95
C LEU A 237 -0.58 23.36 -35.86
N PHE A 238 -1.12 23.39 -37.08
CA PHE A 238 -1.17 24.59 -37.92
C PHE A 238 -2.52 25.29 -37.74
N ILE A 239 -2.50 26.63 -37.76
CA ILE A 239 -3.70 27.47 -37.61
C ILE A 239 -3.77 28.36 -38.85
N LYS A 240 -4.93 28.39 -39.49
CA LYS A 240 -5.25 29.29 -40.61
C LYS A 240 -6.42 30.17 -40.19
N ILE A 241 -6.21 31.48 -40.21
CA ILE A 241 -7.24 32.49 -39.91
C ILE A 241 -8.10 32.69 -41.17
N LYS A 242 -9.41 32.87 -41.00
CA LYS A 242 -10.35 33.22 -42.06
C LYS A 242 -10.72 34.68 -42.05
#